data_AF-A0A069F6V8-F1
#
_entry.id   AF-A0A069F6V8-F1
#
_cell.length_a   1.000
_cell.length_b   1.000
_cell.length_c   1.000
_cell.angle_alpha   90.00
_cell.angle_beta   90.00
_cell.angle_gamma   90.00
#
_symmetry.space_group_name_H-M   'P 1'
#
loop_
_entity.id
_entity.type
_entity.pdbx_description
1 polymer ?
#
loop_
_entity_poly.entity_id
_entity_poly.type
_entity_poly.pdbx_seq_one_letter_code
_entity_poly.pdbx_strand_id
1 'polypeptide(L)'
;MEEHFAGQLETAKKGYAGIVNPQAYVDDRYHGHWTVKEEKRIDGVPPLLQRAFNGGKNNCTLTSITAIFRYYRDHGYTNIPDDPFVIQQDARDIAVRHFFKDEKGTPPTRISTIVTKLWDHYGYTGHSSSRYLWKWSTFERELLANRPFILNMANGFYKNHSVTGIGYIIYKKPGYADVVLLEVLDNRSEDVRYIDFNEFNFWGSITRVYPSAK
;
A
#
# COMPACT_ATOMS: atom_id res chain seq x y z
N MET A 1 -0.35 -4.10 31.77
CA MET A 1 -1.31 -3.21 31.06
C MET A 1 -1.09 -3.49 29.59
N GLU A 2 -2.05 -4.04 28.85
CA GLU A 2 -1.84 -4.36 27.43
C GLU A 2 -1.48 -3.08 26.67
N GLU A 3 -0.29 -3.07 26.06
CA GLU A 3 0.23 -1.93 25.31
C GLU A 3 -0.28 -1.89 23.86
N HIS A 4 -1.19 -2.79 23.46
CA HIS A 4 -1.76 -2.90 22.11
C HIS A 4 -3.26 -3.26 22.17
N PHE A 5 -3.97 -3.09 21.05
CA PHE A 5 -5.35 -3.60 20.90
C PHE A 5 -5.33 -5.08 20.52
N ALA A 6 -6.38 -5.82 20.86
CA ALA A 6 -6.59 -7.17 20.37
C ALA A 6 -6.51 -7.21 18.84
N GLY A 7 -5.92 -8.26 18.28
CA GLY A 7 -5.76 -8.37 16.83
C GLY A 7 -4.78 -7.38 16.20
N GLN A 8 -3.94 -6.72 16.98
CA GLN A 8 -2.86 -5.83 16.52
C GLN A 8 -1.49 -6.39 16.89
N LEU A 9 -0.48 -6.15 16.05
CA LEU A 9 0.92 -6.42 16.42
C LEU A 9 1.30 -5.63 17.68
N GLU A 10 1.95 -6.29 18.64
CA GLU A 10 2.42 -5.66 19.88
C GLU A 10 3.30 -4.43 19.59
N THR A 11 4.16 -4.52 18.58
CA THR A 11 5.04 -3.42 18.14
C THR A 11 4.30 -2.16 17.67
N ALA A 12 3.00 -2.26 17.36
CA ALA A 12 2.19 -1.13 16.93
C ALA A 12 1.66 -0.26 18.07
N LYS A 13 1.78 -0.72 19.33
CA LYS A 13 1.56 0.08 20.56
C LYS A 13 0.25 0.89 20.59
N LYS A 14 -0.90 0.27 20.31
CA LYS A 14 -2.23 0.93 20.19
C LYS A 14 -2.33 1.98 19.07
N GLY A 15 -1.46 1.90 18.07
CA GLY A 15 -1.54 2.73 16.87
C GLY A 15 -2.76 2.42 15.99
N TYR A 16 -2.83 3.08 14.84
CA TYR A 16 -3.87 2.88 13.84
C TYR A 16 -3.56 1.76 12.83
N ALA A 17 -2.42 1.08 12.93
CA ALA A 17 -1.90 0.19 11.89
C ALA A 17 -1.26 -1.08 12.47
N GLY A 18 -0.77 -1.97 11.61
CA GLY A 18 -0.22 -3.26 12.05
C GLY A 18 -1.30 -4.20 12.59
N ILE A 19 -2.53 -4.03 12.10
CA ILE A 19 -3.67 -4.87 12.47
C ILE A 19 -3.56 -6.19 11.70
N VAL A 20 -3.67 -7.31 12.41
CA VAL A 20 -3.55 -8.68 11.88
C VAL A 20 -4.85 -9.48 11.99
N ASN A 21 -5.74 -9.09 12.91
CA ASN A 21 -7.10 -9.62 13.01
C ASN A 21 -8.09 -8.43 13.05
N PRO A 22 -8.67 -8.05 11.89
CA PRO A 22 -9.61 -6.95 11.74
C PRO A 22 -10.77 -6.95 12.74
N GLN A 23 -11.47 -8.09 12.88
CA GLN A 23 -12.64 -8.21 13.74
C GLN A 23 -12.28 -7.98 15.20
N ALA A 24 -11.24 -8.66 15.69
CA ALA A 24 -10.79 -8.51 17.08
C ALA A 24 -10.36 -7.08 17.39
N TYR A 25 -9.65 -6.43 16.45
CA TYR A 25 -9.24 -5.04 16.60
C TYR A 25 -10.42 -4.07 16.67
N VAL A 26 -11.41 -4.21 15.79
CA VAL A 26 -12.57 -3.31 15.78
C VAL A 26 -13.42 -3.51 17.03
N ASP A 27 -13.63 -4.75 17.46
CA ASP A 27 -14.44 -5.06 18.64
C ASP A 27 -13.81 -4.55 19.93
N ASP A 28 -12.48 -4.60 20.04
CA ASP A 28 -11.72 -4.07 21.18
C ASP A 28 -11.66 -2.53 21.15
N ARG A 29 -11.13 -1.96 20.07
CA ARG A 29 -10.91 -0.50 19.96
C ARG A 29 -12.20 0.31 20.00
N TYR A 30 -13.23 -0.16 19.31
CA TYR A 30 -14.51 0.55 19.19
C TYR A 30 -15.61 -0.05 20.07
N HIS A 31 -15.22 -0.91 21.01
CA HIS A 31 -16.03 -1.46 22.08
C HIS A 31 -17.34 -2.14 21.65
N GLY A 32 -17.34 -3.47 21.70
CA GLY A 32 -18.52 -4.31 21.48
C GLY A 32 -18.48 -4.99 20.12
N HIS A 33 -19.61 -5.53 19.68
CA HIS A 33 -19.63 -6.35 18.47
C HIS A 33 -19.95 -5.52 17.21
N TRP A 34 -19.05 -5.55 16.25
CA TRP A 34 -19.19 -4.95 14.93
C TRP A 34 -19.40 -6.02 13.86
N THR A 35 -20.14 -5.67 12.81
CA THR A 35 -20.40 -6.59 11.69
C THR A 35 -19.82 -6.03 10.41
N VAL A 36 -19.29 -6.92 9.55
CA VAL A 36 -18.84 -6.52 8.21
C VAL A 36 -20.04 -5.99 7.43
N LYS A 37 -19.92 -4.77 6.94
CA LYS A 37 -20.86 -4.13 6.01
C LYS A 37 -20.49 -4.45 4.57
N GLU A 38 -19.22 -4.31 4.24
CA GLU A 38 -18.68 -4.43 2.90
C GLU A 38 -17.19 -4.77 2.96
N GLU A 39 -16.70 -5.55 2.01
CA GLU A 39 -15.27 -5.80 1.82
C GLU A 39 -14.93 -5.86 0.33
N LYS A 40 -13.70 -5.46 0.00
CA LYS A 40 -13.15 -5.56 -1.36
C LYS A 40 -11.66 -5.85 -1.26
N ARG A 41 -11.20 -6.86 -2.01
CA ARG A 41 -9.79 -7.14 -2.23
C ARG A 41 -9.49 -7.14 -3.74
N ILE A 42 -8.30 -6.69 -4.09
CA ILE A 42 -7.69 -6.89 -5.40
C ILE A 42 -6.88 -8.18 -5.32
N ASP A 43 -7.32 -9.21 -6.02
CA ASP A 43 -6.62 -10.49 -6.05
C ASP A 43 -5.41 -10.43 -6.99
N GLY A 44 -4.37 -11.21 -6.68
CA GLY A 44 -3.20 -11.38 -7.55
C GLY A 44 -2.12 -10.30 -7.42
N VAL A 45 -2.21 -9.37 -6.47
CA VAL A 45 -1.06 -8.52 -6.11
C VAL A 45 -0.10 -9.34 -5.25
N PRO A 46 1.13 -9.65 -5.72
CA PRO A 46 2.01 -10.55 -4.99
C PRO A 46 2.55 -9.89 -3.72
N PRO A 47 2.55 -10.61 -2.58
CA PRO A 47 3.27 -10.16 -1.39
C PRO A 47 4.77 -10.28 -1.66
N LEU A 48 5.49 -9.16 -1.60
CA LEU A 48 6.93 -9.11 -1.84
C LEU A 48 7.65 -8.56 -0.61
N LEU A 49 8.68 -9.26 -0.18
CA LEU A 49 9.53 -8.83 0.94
C LEU A 49 10.60 -7.86 0.46
N GLN A 50 10.64 -6.64 1.02
CA GLN A 50 11.67 -5.67 0.63
C GLN A 50 13.09 -6.20 0.88
N ARG A 51 13.27 -7.04 1.91
CA ARG A 51 14.55 -7.67 2.26
C ARG A 51 15.06 -8.65 1.22
N ALA A 52 14.19 -9.15 0.34
CA ALA A 52 14.60 -10.00 -0.77
C ALA A 52 15.39 -9.21 -1.83
N PHE A 53 15.22 -7.89 -1.90
CA PHE A 53 15.85 -7.06 -2.93
C PHE A 53 17.00 -6.23 -2.36
N ASN A 54 18.19 -6.33 -2.97
CA ASN A 54 19.35 -5.44 -2.78
C ASN A 54 19.64 -5.08 -1.30
N GLY A 55 19.67 -6.09 -0.41
CA GLY A 55 20.02 -5.92 1.00
C GLY A 55 18.96 -5.25 1.89
N GLY A 56 17.76 -4.98 1.36
CA GLY A 56 16.54 -4.67 2.13
C GLY A 56 16.38 -3.26 2.70
N LYS A 57 17.43 -2.43 2.70
CA LYS A 57 17.35 -1.07 3.25
C LYS A 57 16.67 -0.12 2.27
N ASN A 58 15.72 0.67 2.77
CA ASN A 58 15.05 1.76 2.05
C ASN A 58 14.37 1.39 0.71
N ASN A 59 14.04 0.11 0.51
CA ASN A 59 13.43 -0.41 -0.71
C ASN A 59 11.90 -0.47 -0.68
N CYS A 60 11.23 -0.07 0.41
CA CYS A 60 9.78 -0.22 0.58
C CYS A 60 8.97 0.32 -0.63
N THR A 61 9.29 1.51 -1.12
CA THR A 61 8.62 2.09 -2.28
C THR A 61 8.86 1.29 -3.55
N LEU A 62 10.11 0.87 -3.79
CA LEU A 62 10.46 0.10 -4.98
C LEU A 62 9.77 -1.27 -4.95
N THR A 63 9.71 -1.91 -3.78
CA THR A 63 8.97 -3.17 -3.59
C THR A 63 7.48 -3.01 -3.88
N SER A 64 6.85 -1.92 -3.43
CA SER A 64 5.45 -1.63 -3.81
C SER A 64 5.28 -1.39 -5.31
N ILE A 65 6.20 -0.69 -5.96
CA ILE A 65 6.19 -0.52 -7.43
C ILE A 65 6.31 -1.89 -8.12
N THR A 66 7.25 -2.73 -7.68
CA THR A 66 7.47 -4.08 -8.22
C THR A 66 6.22 -4.93 -8.11
N ALA A 67 5.56 -4.96 -6.94
CA ALA A 67 4.34 -5.73 -6.73
C ALA A 67 3.21 -5.28 -7.67
N ILE A 68 3.03 -3.97 -7.84
CA ILE A 68 2.01 -3.41 -8.74
C ILE A 68 2.30 -3.75 -10.21
N PHE A 69 3.55 -3.65 -10.66
CA PHE A 69 3.90 -4.00 -12.04
C PHE A 69 3.82 -5.50 -12.30
N ARG A 70 4.16 -6.35 -11.31
CA ARG A 70 3.96 -7.79 -11.41
C ARG A 70 2.47 -8.15 -11.51
N TYR A 71 1.61 -7.46 -10.75
CA TYR A 71 0.16 -7.56 -10.88
C TYR A 71 -0.29 -7.21 -12.31
N TYR A 72 0.17 -6.09 -12.88
CA TYR A 72 -0.19 -5.73 -14.25
C TYR A 72 0.36 -6.72 -15.29
N ARG A 73 1.56 -7.28 -15.10
CA ARG A 73 2.07 -8.37 -15.94
C ARG A 73 1.06 -9.51 -16.05
N ASP A 74 0.54 -9.99 -14.92
CA ASP A 74 -0.47 -11.06 -14.89
C ASP A 74 -1.82 -10.65 -15.52
N HIS A 75 -2.06 -9.35 -15.68
CA HIS A 75 -3.28 -8.80 -16.25
C HIS A 75 -3.11 -8.35 -17.71
N GLY A 76 -2.10 -8.87 -18.42
CA GLY A 76 -1.96 -8.75 -19.87
C GLY A 76 -0.98 -7.67 -20.36
N TYR A 77 -0.19 -7.06 -19.47
CA TYR A 77 0.87 -6.13 -19.85
C TYR A 77 2.17 -6.91 -20.10
N THR A 78 2.21 -7.63 -21.23
CA THR A 78 3.26 -8.60 -21.61
C THR A 78 4.64 -8.05 -21.94
N ASN A 79 4.85 -6.73 -21.94
CA ASN A 79 6.20 -6.14 -22.02
C ASN A 79 6.85 -5.96 -20.65
N ILE A 80 6.07 -6.02 -19.56
CA ILE A 80 6.62 -6.03 -18.20
C ILE A 80 7.30 -7.39 -17.98
N PRO A 81 8.53 -7.47 -17.45
CA PRO A 81 9.18 -8.75 -17.13
C PRO A 81 8.34 -9.62 -16.19
N ASP A 82 8.49 -10.94 -16.30
CA ASP A 82 7.83 -11.89 -15.38
C ASP A 82 8.57 -12.01 -14.04
N ASP A 83 9.89 -11.79 -14.06
CA ASP A 83 10.74 -11.88 -12.88
C ASP A 83 10.65 -10.57 -12.06
N PRO A 84 10.17 -10.62 -10.79
CA PRO A 84 10.09 -9.45 -9.93
C PRO A 84 11.46 -8.81 -9.64
N PHE A 85 12.57 -9.55 -9.72
CA PHE A 85 13.91 -8.99 -9.54
C PHE A 85 14.31 -8.08 -10.70
N VAL A 86 13.93 -8.43 -11.94
CA VAL A 86 14.15 -7.58 -13.11
C VAL A 86 13.29 -6.30 -12.99
N ILE A 87 12.00 -6.45 -12.66
CA ILE A 87 11.11 -5.30 -12.47
C ILE A 87 11.67 -4.35 -11.39
N GLN A 88 12.17 -4.90 -10.29
CA GLN A 88 12.76 -4.10 -9.21
C GLN A 88 14.00 -3.35 -9.68
N GLN A 89 14.88 -4.02 -10.42
CA GLN A 89 16.11 -3.42 -10.92
C GLN A 89 15.80 -2.28 -11.89
N ASP A 90 14.86 -2.47 -12.82
CA ASP A 90 14.42 -1.42 -13.74
C ASP A 90 13.82 -0.22 -12.99
N ALA A 91 12.96 -0.49 -12.00
CA ALA A 91 12.39 0.55 -11.14
C ALA A 91 13.48 1.32 -10.38
N ARG A 92 14.50 0.62 -9.89
CA ARG A 92 15.64 1.19 -9.16
C ARG A 92 16.51 2.06 -10.06
N ASP A 93 16.83 1.61 -11.26
CA ASP A 93 17.66 2.35 -12.22
C ASP A 93 16.99 3.67 -12.62
N ILE A 94 15.67 3.66 -12.79
CA ILE A 94 14.87 4.86 -12.99
C ILE A 94 14.88 5.73 -11.74
N ALA A 95 14.67 5.14 -10.56
CA ALA A 95 14.60 5.86 -9.30
C ALA A 95 15.91 6.61 -8.99
N VAL A 96 17.08 6.00 -9.24
CA VAL A 96 18.40 6.63 -9.04
C VAL A 96 18.55 7.90 -9.87
N ARG A 97 18.08 7.88 -11.13
CA ARG A 97 18.06 9.07 -12.01
C ARG A 97 17.07 10.15 -11.54
N HIS A 98 16.15 9.78 -10.64
CA HIS A 98 15.10 10.65 -10.09
C HIS A 98 15.24 10.84 -8.56
N PHE A 99 16.48 10.95 -8.08
CA PHE A 99 16.85 11.32 -6.70
C PHE A 99 16.58 10.27 -5.61
N PHE A 100 16.38 9.00 -5.98
CA PHE A 100 16.53 7.91 -5.02
C PHE A 100 17.97 7.86 -4.50
N LYS A 101 18.13 7.64 -3.20
CA LYS A 101 19.42 7.38 -2.55
C LYS A 101 19.28 6.18 -1.64
N ASP A 102 20.24 5.28 -1.64
CA ASP A 102 20.20 4.07 -0.83
C ASP A 102 20.05 4.35 0.66
N GLU A 103 20.53 5.50 1.14
CA GLU A 103 20.44 5.88 2.55
C GLU A 103 19.14 6.60 2.90
N LYS A 104 18.42 7.15 1.91
CA LYS A 104 17.22 7.99 2.13
C LYS A 104 15.93 7.42 1.55
N GLY A 105 16.03 6.41 0.68
CA GLY A 105 14.90 5.89 -0.08
C GLY A 105 14.40 6.84 -1.16
N THR A 106 13.15 6.65 -1.56
CA THR A 106 12.50 7.45 -2.61
C THR A 106 11.83 8.69 -2.02
N PRO A 107 12.13 9.91 -2.50
CA PRO A 107 11.37 11.09 -2.11
C PRO A 107 9.88 10.94 -2.52
N PRO A 108 8.91 11.17 -1.63
CA PRO A 108 7.48 10.98 -1.95
C PRO A 108 7.00 11.74 -3.19
N THR A 109 7.58 12.91 -3.45
CA THR A 109 7.30 13.76 -4.62
C THR A 109 7.80 13.19 -5.96
N ARG A 110 8.60 12.12 -5.94
CA ARG A 110 9.18 11.49 -7.14
C ARG A 110 8.55 10.15 -7.49
N ILE A 111 7.76 9.57 -6.61
CA ILE A 111 7.20 8.22 -6.81
C ILE A 111 6.34 8.15 -8.07
N SER A 112 5.45 9.13 -8.28
CA SER A 112 4.62 9.17 -9.50
C SER A 112 5.46 9.33 -10.77
N THR A 113 6.57 10.08 -10.72
CA THR A 113 7.50 10.19 -11.85
C THR A 113 8.15 8.86 -12.16
N ILE A 114 8.61 8.13 -11.14
CA ILE A 114 9.23 6.81 -11.30
C ILE A 114 8.24 5.82 -11.90
N VAL A 115 7.01 5.77 -11.39
CA VAL A 115 5.97 4.87 -11.92
C VAL A 115 5.63 5.19 -13.38
N THR A 116 5.44 6.47 -13.73
CA THR A 116 5.19 6.85 -15.13
C THR A 116 6.37 6.49 -16.02
N LYS A 117 7.61 6.71 -15.57
CA LYS A 117 8.80 6.35 -16.34
C LYS A 117 8.98 4.85 -16.49
N LEU A 118 8.53 4.06 -15.53
CA LEU A 118 8.56 2.60 -15.62
C LEU A 118 7.52 2.07 -16.61
N TRP A 119 6.34 2.70 -16.70
CA TRP A 119 5.41 2.43 -17.80
C TRP A 119 6.03 2.76 -19.17
N ASP A 120 6.62 3.96 -19.32
CA ASP A 120 7.32 4.37 -20.54
C ASP A 120 8.41 3.35 -20.93
N HIS A 121 9.19 2.89 -19.94
CA HIS A 121 10.27 1.93 -20.12
C HIS A 121 9.80 0.60 -20.73
N TYR A 122 8.62 0.11 -20.32
CA TYR A 122 8.01 -1.09 -20.88
C TYR A 122 7.14 -0.82 -22.13
N GLY A 123 7.17 0.40 -22.68
CA GLY A 123 6.47 0.75 -23.92
C GLY A 123 4.97 0.97 -23.75
N TYR A 124 4.50 1.30 -22.55
CA TYR A 124 3.08 1.56 -22.27
C TYR A 124 2.84 3.04 -21.96
N THR A 125 1.66 3.53 -22.32
CA THR A 125 1.21 4.92 -22.03
C THR A 125 0.56 5.07 -20.65
N GLY A 126 0.77 4.10 -19.76
CA GLY A 126 0.32 4.17 -18.37
C GLY A 126 0.98 5.35 -17.65
N HIS A 127 0.34 5.84 -16.60
CA HIS A 127 0.85 7.00 -15.86
C HIS A 127 0.51 6.91 -14.38
N SER A 128 1.04 7.84 -13.60
CA SER A 128 0.78 7.91 -12.16
C SER A 128 0.52 9.33 -11.69
N SER A 129 -0.23 9.44 -10.59
CA SER A 129 -0.49 10.71 -9.92
C SER A 129 -0.51 10.55 -8.40
N SER A 130 0.36 11.31 -7.73
CA SER A 130 0.34 11.45 -6.28
C SER A 130 -0.67 12.51 -5.83
N ARG A 131 -1.36 12.23 -4.72
CA ARG A 131 -2.18 13.20 -3.97
C ARG A 131 -1.64 13.28 -2.55
N TYR A 132 -1.71 14.50 -1.98
CA TYR A 132 -1.23 14.87 -0.62
C TYR A 132 -2.39 15.20 0.34
N LEU A 133 -3.58 15.44 -0.21
CA LEU A 133 -4.84 15.62 0.50
C LEU A 133 -5.90 14.74 -0.17
N TRP A 134 -6.64 13.97 0.63
CA TRP A 134 -7.64 13.05 0.12
C TRP A 134 -8.68 12.68 1.20
N LYS A 135 -9.76 12.03 0.76
CA LYS A 135 -10.80 11.43 1.59
C LYS A 135 -10.88 9.93 1.29
N TRP A 136 -11.60 9.17 2.10
CA TRP A 136 -11.83 7.72 1.89
C TRP A 136 -12.16 7.37 0.43
N SER A 137 -13.06 8.13 -0.19
CA SER A 137 -13.50 7.95 -1.59
C SER A 137 -12.37 7.95 -2.63
N THR A 138 -11.18 8.47 -2.29
CA THR A 138 -10.01 8.36 -3.16
C THR A 138 -9.47 6.94 -3.21
N PHE A 139 -9.37 6.25 -2.07
CA PHE A 139 -8.90 4.87 -1.98
C PHE A 139 -9.94 3.92 -2.56
N GLU A 140 -11.18 4.08 -2.11
CA GLU A 140 -12.32 3.31 -2.56
C GLU A 140 -12.44 3.29 -4.09
N ARG A 141 -12.30 4.44 -4.76
CA ARG A 141 -12.33 4.53 -6.23
C ARG A 141 -11.20 3.75 -6.92
N GLU A 142 -10.00 3.72 -6.35
CA GLU A 142 -8.90 2.94 -6.95
C GLU A 142 -9.13 1.43 -6.72
N LEU A 143 -9.59 1.04 -5.53
CA LEU A 143 -9.85 -0.35 -5.16
C LEU A 143 -11.03 -0.97 -5.92
N LEU A 144 -12.13 -0.23 -6.07
CA LEU A 144 -13.28 -0.64 -6.89
C LEU A 144 -12.93 -0.78 -8.37
N ALA A 145 -11.92 -0.05 -8.83
CA ALA A 145 -11.43 -0.14 -10.20
C ALA A 145 -10.27 -1.14 -10.38
N ASN A 146 -10.00 -1.99 -9.38
CA ASN A 146 -8.89 -2.96 -9.36
C ASN A 146 -7.52 -2.32 -9.68
N ARG A 147 -7.27 -1.13 -9.13
CA ARG A 147 -5.99 -0.43 -9.26
C ARG A 147 -5.29 -0.39 -7.89
N PRO A 148 -4.30 -1.28 -7.63
CA PRO A 148 -3.50 -1.16 -6.43
C PRO A 148 -2.69 0.13 -6.48
N PHE A 149 -2.38 0.68 -5.31
CA PHE A 149 -1.71 1.97 -5.18
C PHE A 149 -0.64 1.93 -4.09
N ILE A 150 0.24 2.94 -4.09
CA ILE A 150 1.30 3.07 -3.09
C ILE A 150 0.85 4.10 -2.06
N LEU A 151 0.94 3.76 -0.78
CA LEU A 151 0.65 4.67 0.33
C LEU A 151 1.93 4.93 1.12
N ASN A 152 2.29 6.20 1.27
CA ASN A 152 3.41 6.65 2.10
C ASN A 152 2.89 7.36 3.34
N MET A 153 3.52 7.11 4.48
CA MET A 153 3.11 7.69 5.76
C MET A 153 4.31 8.37 6.44
N ALA A 154 4.11 9.60 6.89
CA ALA A 154 5.13 10.43 7.51
C ALA A 154 5.18 10.27 9.04
N ASN A 155 4.21 9.58 9.64
CA ASN A 155 4.09 9.34 11.08
C ASN A 155 3.56 7.93 11.38
N GLY A 156 3.45 7.59 12.66
CA GLY A 156 2.87 6.32 13.11
C GLY A 156 3.73 5.07 12.87
N PHE A 157 3.07 3.92 12.92
CA PHE A 157 3.70 2.59 12.78
C PHE A 157 4.49 2.42 11.47
N TYR A 158 4.00 3.06 10.40
CA TYR A 158 4.61 3.07 9.08
C TYR A 158 5.34 4.39 8.76
N LYS A 159 5.84 5.10 9.79
CA LYS A 159 6.65 6.30 9.58
C LYS A 159 7.82 6.03 8.64
N ASN A 160 7.95 6.85 7.60
CA ASN A 160 8.98 6.75 6.56
C ASN A 160 8.95 5.41 5.80
N HIS A 161 7.75 4.85 5.62
CA HIS A 161 7.56 3.56 4.98
C HIS A 161 6.43 3.60 3.96
N SER A 162 6.64 2.93 2.82
CA SER A 162 5.64 2.72 1.78
C SER A 162 4.99 1.35 1.92
N VAL A 163 3.68 1.30 1.72
CA VAL A 163 2.90 0.06 1.65
C VAL A 163 2.07 0.03 0.36
N THR A 164 1.69 -1.16 -0.09
CA THR A 164 0.80 -1.34 -1.24
C THR A 164 -0.63 -1.51 -0.75
N GLY A 165 -1.54 -0.63 -1.12
CA GLY A 165 -2.96 -0.78 -0.80
C GLY A 165 -3.66 -1.70 -1.80
N ILE A 166 -4.38 -2.70 -1.26
CA ILE A 166 -4.95 -3.80 -2.05
C ILE A 166 -6.42 -4.09 -1.73
N GLY A 167 -6.99 -3.48 -0.70
CA GLY A 167 -8.38 -3.75 -0.35
C GLY A 167 -8.88 -2.96 0.85
N TYR A 168 -10.07 -3.30 1.32
CA TYR A 168 -10.65 -2.76 2.53
C TYR A 168 -11.72 -3.66 3.13
N ILE A 169 -12.03 -3.39 4.41
CA ILE A 169 -13.19 -3.88 5.12
C ILE A 169 -13.88 -2.69 5.78
N ILE A 170 -15.19 -2.56 5.58
CA ILE A 170 -16.05 -1.58 6.27
C ILE A 170 -16.87 -2.33 7.31
N TYR A 171 -16.78 -1.90 8.56
CA TYR A 171 -17.57 -2.40 9.67
C TYR A 171 -18.68 -1.42 10.02
N LYS A 172 -19.84 -1.97 10.43
CA LYS A 172 -20.98 -1.20 10.91
C LYS A 172 -21.46 -1.68 12.27
N LYS A 173 -22.03 -0.75 13.02
CA LYS A 173 -22.76 -0.99 14.27
C LYS A 173 -23.92 0.02 14.37
N PRO A 174 -25.17 -0.40 14.63
CA PRO A 174 -26.31 0.52 14.71
C PRO A 174 -26.06 1.66 15.69
N GLY A 175 -26.25 2.91 15.24
CA GLY A 175 -26.03 4.11 16.04
C GLY A 175 -24.59 4.64 16.06
N TYR A 176 -23.66 4.01 15.34
CA TYR A 176 -22.26 4.43 15.24
C TYR A 176 -21.88 4.68 13.78
N ALA A 177 -20.86 5.52 13.57
CA ALA A 177 -20.25 5.70 12.26
C ALA A 177 -19.53 4.42 11.81
N ASP A 178 -19.47 4.20 10.49
CA ASP A 178 -18.75 3.06 9.93
C ASP A 178 -17.24 3.16 10.25
N VAL A 179 -16.63 2.01 10.53
CA VAL A 179 -15.17 1.87 10.73
C VAL A 179 -14.57 1.26 9.47
N VAL A 180 -13.58 1.92 8.90
CA VAL A 180 -12.95 1.51 7.66
C VAL A 180 -11.52 1.05 7.92
N LEU A 181 -11.26 -0.22 7.62
CA LEU A 181 -9.92 -0.79 7.66
C LEU A 181 -9.39 -0.95 6.24
N LEU A 182 -8.34 -0.19 5.91
CA LEU A 182 -7.63 -0.32 4.65
C LEU A 182 -6.67 -1.51 4.71
N GLU A 183 -6.77 -2.40 3.73
CA GLU A 183 -5.93 -3.57 3.59
C GLU A 183 -4.66 -3.26 2.78
N VAL A 184 -3.50 -3.67 3.32
CA VAL A 184 -2.19 -3.36 2.75
C VAL A 184 -1.22 -4.54 2.79
N LEU A 185 -0.30 -4.56 1.83
CA LEU A 185 0.95 -5.32 1.86
C LEU A 185 2.06 -4.40 2.34
N ASP A 186 2.68 -4.72 3.47
CA ASP A 186 3.61 -3.82 4.15
C ASP A 186 5.07 -3.99 3.74
N ASN A 187 5.39 -4.93 2.85
CA ASN A 187 6.74 -5.25 2.39
C ASN A 187 7.74 -5.68 3.48
N ARG A 188 7.32 -5.77 4.76
CA ARG A 188 8.11 -6.24 5.90
C ARG A 188 7.81 -7.71 6.21
N SER A 189 6.57 -8.12 5.95
CA SER A 189 6.10 -9.51 5.97
C SER A 189 5.35 -9.84 4.67
N GLU A 190 5.10 -11.13 4.43
CA GLU A 190 4.26 -11.59 3.31
C GLU A 190 2.77 -11.60 3.66
N ASP A 191 2.46 -11.39 4.94
CA ASP A 191 1.10 -11.34 5.42
C ASP A 191 0.42 -10.01 5.08
N VAL A 192 -0.90 -10.08 4.93
CA VAL A 192 -1.75 -8.90 4.90
C VAL A 192 -1.76 -8.19 6.26
N ARG A 193 -1.79 -6.86 6.21
CA ARG A 193 -2.00 -5.98 7.37
C ARG A 193 -3.13 -5.02 7.09
N TYR A 194 -3.70 -4.47 8.16
CA TYR A 194 -4.72 -3.44 8.05
C TYR A 194 -4.30 -2.13 8.73
N ILE A 195 -4.85 -1.05 8.20
CA ILE A 195 -4.73 0.33 8.67
C ILE A 195 -6.15 0.83 8.96
N ASP A 196 -6.40 1.19 10.20
CA ASP A 196 -7.60 1.89 10.62
C ASP A 196 -7.61 3.30 10.04
N PHE A 197 -8.45 3.50 9.03
CA PHE A 197 -8.55 4.74 8.28
C PHE A 197 -9.22 5.86 9.10
N ASN A 198 -10.09 5.50 10.05
CA ASN A 198 -10.80 6.44 10.90
C ASN A 198 -9.84 7.13 11.88
N GLU A 199 -8.79 6.43 12.29
CA GLU A 199 -7.84 6.87 13.32
C GLU A 199 -6.50 7.32 12.75
N PHE A 200 -6.29 7.09 11.46
CA PHE A 200 -5.09 7.53 10.81
C PHE A 200 -5.09 9.07 10.63
N ASN A 201 -4.33 9.76 11.49
CA ASN A 201 -4.10 11.20 11.35
C ASN A 201 -3.14 11.48 10.17
N PHE A 202 -3.74 11.70 9.00
CA PHE A 202 -3.09 11.66 7.68
C PHE A 202 -2.00 12.71 7.47
N TRP A 203 -0.75 12.25 7.53
CA TRP A 203 0.42 12.94 6.96
C TRP A 203 1.12 11.96 6.01
N GLY A 204 1.03 12.17 4.70
CA GLY A 204 1.58 11.21 3.74
C GLY A 204 1.29 11.52 2.27
N SER A 205 1.37 10.49 1.42
CA SER A 205 0.85 10.55 0.04
C SER A 205 0.21 9.24 -0.42
N ILE A 206 -0.86 9.31 -1.21
CA ILE A 206 -1.30 8.20 -2.06
C ILE A 206 -0.75 8.42 -3.48
N THR A 207 -0.05 7.44 -4.02
CA THR A 207 0.39 7.40 -5.42
C THR A 207 -0.46 6.40 -6.19
N ARG A 208 -1.32 6.94 -7.05
CA ARG A 208 -2.26 6.19 -7.87
C ARG A 208 -1.57 5.73 -9.15
N VAL A 209 -1.81 4.50 -9.59
CA VAL A 209 -1.19 3.91 -10.78
C VAL A 209 -2.29 3.66 -11.82
N TYR A 210 -2.21 4.34 -12.95
CA TYR A 210 -3.16 4.24 -14.05
C TYR A 210 -2.53 3.42 -15.17
N PRO A 211 -3.06 2.23 -15.46
CA PRO A 211 -2.52 1.44 -16.55
C PRO A 211 -2.87 2.06 -17.91
N SER A 212 -2.13 1.66 -18.96
CA SER A 212 -2.47 2.04 -20.34
C SER A 212 -3.83 1.45 -20.73
N ALA A 213 -4.53 2.09 -21.69
CA ALA A 213 -5.70 1.45 -22.28
C ALA A 213 -5.23 0.21 -23.07
N LYS A 214 -5.94 -0.91 -22.91
CA LYS A 214 -5.70 -2.12 -23.69
C LYS A 214 -6.17 -1.95 -25.13
#